data_AF-A0A087T646-F1
#
_entry.id   AF-A0A087T646-F1
#
_cell.length_a   1.000
_cell.length_b   1.000
_cell.length_c   1.000
_cell.angle_alpha   90.00
_cell.angle_beta   90.00
_cell.angle_gamma   90.00
#
_symmetry.space_group_name_H-M   'P 1'
#
loop_
_entity.id
_entity.type
_entity.pdbx_description
1 polymer ?
#
loop_
_entity_poly.entity_id
_entity_poly.type
_entity_poly.pdbx_seq_one_letter_code
_entity_poly.pdbx_strand_id
1 'polypeptide(L)'
;MLSTTHRTAETPLQTQIRLGEQVERQAAFRAAETPLQTQIRLKEQDERQTTLRAIETPLQIQIRLEEQAQQQAVIRARDTLEQLQARRIVHAEMQTERWGDFMHNNWSVFHDSGLQYDPSIDYHTYPLIVIGEQEEPLKTLYLYDTNESKRFLSKIRKYNSCFEMTSFGVEKAIRMPVFLATYTVQGQICH
;
A
#
# COMPACT_ATOMS: atom_id res chain seq x y z
N MET A 1 11.25 -52.38 10.12
CA MET A 1 11.38 -52.71 8.69
C MET A 1 10.12 -53.33 8.05
N LEU A 2 9.08 -53.72 8.80
CA LEU A 2 7.84 -54.30 8.24
C LEU A 2 6.84 -53.28 7.64
N SER A 3 6.95 -51.98 7.98
CA SER A 3 5.95 -50.97 7.61
C SER A 3 6.21 -50.31 6.23
N THR A 4 7.38 -50.54 5.63
CA THR A 4 7.72 -50.01 4.29
C THR A 4 7.30 -50.96 3.17
N THR A 5 7.36 -52.28 3.41
CA THR A 5 6.98 -53.31 2.43
C THR A 5 5.46 -53.39 2.21
N HIS A 6 4.66 -53.16 3.25
CA HIS A 6 3.20 -53.05 3.12
C HIS A 6 2.79 -51.82 2.31
N ARG A 7 3.45 -50.66 2.51
CA ARG A 7 3.14 -49.41 1.78
C ARG A 7 3.39 -49.50 0.27
N THR A 8 4.40 -50.25 -0.16
CA THR A 8 4.70 -50.47 -1.59
C THR A 8 3.71 -51.38 -2.31
N ALA A 9 2.91 -52.16 -1.56
CA ALA A 9 1.90 -53.07 -2.10
C ALA A 9 0.46 -52.58 -1.84
N GLU A 10 0.29 -51.38 -1.29
CA GLU A 10 -1.02 -50.78 -1.03
C GLU A 10 -1.75 -50.48 -2.35
N THR A 11 -3.01 -50.88 -2.42
CA THR A 11 -3.90 -50.41 -3.50
C THR A 11 -4.24 -48.92 -3.30
N PRO A 12 -4.66 -48.20 -4.37
CA PRO A 12 -5.09 -46.81 -4.25
C PRO A 12 -6.22 -46.60 -3.22
N LEU A 13 -7.15 -47.55 -3.12
CA LEU A 13 -8.25 -47.49 -2.15
C LEU A 13 -7.76 -47.65 -0.71
N GLN A 14 -6.86 -48.62 -0.44
CA GLN A 14 -6.24 -48.78 0.87
C GLN A 14 -5.41 -47.56 1.27
N THR A 15 -4.72 -46.94 0.30
CA THR A 15 -3.99 -45.70 0.51
C THR A 15 -4.92 -44.56 0.92
N GLN A 16 -6.07 -44.41 0.25
CA GLN A 16 -7.06 -43.39 0.60
C GLN A 16 -7.63 -43.62 1.99
N ILE A 17 -7.98 -44.86 2.35
CA ILE A 17 -8.49 -45.20 3.69
C ILE A 17 -7.45 -44.85 4.76
N ARG A 18 -6.19 -45.27 4.57
CA ARG A 18 -5.11 -44.97 5.52
C ARG A 18 -4.87 -43.47 5.69
N LEU A 19 -4.89 -42.70 4.59
CA LEU A 19 -4.75 -41.24 4.65
C LEU A 19 -5.95 -40.59 5.32
N GLY A 20 -7.17 -41.07 5.06
CA GLY A 20 -8.39 -40.62 5.73
C GLY A 20 -8.30 -40.82 7.24
N GLU A 21 -7.96 -42.03 7.69
CA GLU A 21 -7.75 -42.33 9.12
C GLU A 21 -6.66 -41.44 9.74
N GLN A 22 -5.58 -41.16 9.00
CA GLN A 22 -4.50 -40.31 9.50
C GLN A 22 -4.97 -38.86 9.67
N VAL A 23 -5.74 -38.33 8.72
CA VAL A 23 -6.32 -36.98 8.81
C VAL A 23 -7.30 -36.88 9.97
N GLU A 24 -8.17 -37.88 10.16
CA GLU A 24 -9.12 -37.91 11.28
C GLU A 24 -8.41 -37.95 12.64
N ARG A 25 -7.42 -38.84 12.79
CA ARG A 25 -6.61 -38.91 14.02
C ARG A 25 -5.93 -37.57 14.28
N GLN A 26 -5.32 -36.96 13.27
CA GLN A 26 -4.66 -35.67 13.43
C GLN A 26 -5.65 -34.55 13.77
N ALA A 27 -6.85 -34.56 13.18
CA ALA A 27 -7.91 -33.61 13.50
C ALA A 27 -8.39 -33.76 14.95
N ALA A 28 -8.55 -35.00 15.44
CA ALA A 28 -8.90 -35.28 16.83
C ALA A 28 -7.81 -34.79 17.80
N PHE A 29 -6.53 -35.01 17.50
CA PHE A 29 -5.43 -34.45 18.29
C PHE A 29 -5.46 -32.92 18.31
N ARG A 30 -5.69 -32.27 17.17
CA ARG A 30 -5.80 -30.80 17.11
C ARG A 30 -7.00 -30.25 17.86
N ALA A 31 -8.14 -30.95 17.85
CA ALA A 31 -9.34 -30.54 18.59
C ALA A 31 -9.18 -30.66 20.11
N ALA A 32 -8.30 -31.56 20.57
CA ALA A 32 -7.98 -31.74 21.98
C ALA A 32 -6.81 -30.86 22.46
N GLU A 33 -6.18 -30.06 21.59
CA GLU A 33 -5.07 -29.18 21.96
C GLU A 33 -5.52 -28.12 22.97
N THR A 34 -4.73 -27.95 24.03
CA THR A 34 -4.89 -26.80 24.92
C THR A 34 -4.47 -25.49 24.21
N PRO A 35 -4.91 -24.31 24.70
CA PRO A 35 -4.49 -23.04 24.13
C PRO A 35 -2.96 -22.85 24.09
N LEU A 36 -2.23 -23.31 25.11
CA LEU A 36 -0.77 -23.22 25.16
C LEU A 36 -0.11 -24.14 24.12
N GLN A 37 -0.59 -25.38 23.98
CA GLN A 37 -0.11 -26.29 22.94
C GLN A 37 -0.38 -25.75 21.54
N THR A 38 -1.56 -25.15 21.32
CA THR A 38 -1.90 -24.47 20.06
C THR A 38 -0.88 -23.35 19.75
N GLN A 39 -0.53 -22.52 20.72
CA GLN A 39 0.46 -21.44 20.53
C GLN A 39 1.84 -21.99 20.18
N ILE A 40 2.30 -23.02 20.90
CA ILE A 40 3.59 -23.68 20.63
C ILE A 40 3.61 -24.25 19.20
N ARG A 41 2.57 -24.99 18.81
CA ARG A 41 2.45 -25.56 17.47
C ARG A 41 2.48 -24.48 16.38
N LEU A 42 1.74 -23.38 16.57
CA LEU A 42 1.71 -22.28 15.60
C LEU A 42 3.09 -21.60 15.48
N LYS A 43 3.78 -21.41 16.60
CA LYS A 43 5.14 -20.86 16.62
C LYS A 43 6.13 -21.78 15.89
N GLU A 44 6.11 -23.07 16.18
CA GLU A 44 6.95 -24.05 15.47
C GLU A 44 6.65 -24.09 13.97
N GLN A 45 5.37 -23.96 13.59
CA GLN A 45 4.96 -23.95 12.19
C GLN A 45 5.49 -22.71 11.47
N ASP A 46 5.45 -21.54 12.10
CA ASP A 46 6.00 -20.30 11.55
C ASP A 46 7.53 -20.37 11.42
N GLU A 47 8.23 -20.88 12.44
CA GLU A 47 9.69 -21.10 12.40
C GLU A 47 10.09 -22.08 11.28
N ARG A 48 9.34 -23.16 11.09
CA ARG A 48 9.57 -24.08 9.95
C ARG A 48 9.31 -23.41 8.61
N GLN A 49 8.28 -22.56 8.51
CA GLN A 49 7.97 -21.89 7.25
C GLN A 49 8.98 -20.79 6.92
N THR A 50 9.45 -20.04 7.93
CA THR A 50 10.48 -19.00 7.74
C THR A 50 11.82 -19.60 7.32
N THR A 51 12.23 -20.72 7.92
CA THR A 51 13.44 -21.45 7.52
C THR A 51 13.35 -21.99 6.09
N LEU A 52 12.21 -22.56 5.70
CA LEU A 52 11.97 -22.98 4.31
C LEU A 52 11.98 -21.80 3.33
N ARG A 53 11.38 -20.66 3.70
CA ARG A 53 11.37 -19.44 2.87
C ARG A 53 12.77 -18.83 2.70
N ALA A 54 13.62 -18.90 3.72
CA ALA A 54 14.96 -18.33 3.70
C ALA A 54 15.91 -19.02 2.70
N ILE A 55 15.64 -20.29 2.37
CA ILE A 55 16.43 -21.08 1.43
C ILE A 55 15.83 -21.13 0.02
N GLU A 56 14.73 -20.41 -0.24
CA GLU A 56 14.09 -20.38 -1.55
C GLU A 56 15.03 -19.76 -2.61
N THR A 57 15.14 -20.43 -3.75
CA THR A 57 15.80 -19.87 -4.94
C THR A 57 14.94 -18.78 -5.59
N PRO A 58 15.51 -17.84 -6.36
CA PRO A 58 14.72 -16.80 -7.04
C PRO A 58 13.57 -17.33 -7.90
N LEU A 59 13.77 -18.47 -8.57
CA LEU A 59 12.72 -19.11 -9.38
C LEU A 59 11.59 -19.68 -8.51
N GLN A 60 11.93 -20.32 -7.38
CA GLN A 60 10.93 -20.81 -6.42
C GLN A 60 10.14 -19.66 -5.79
N ILE A 61 10.81 -18.55 -5.47
CA ILE A 61 10.15 -17.33 -4.98
C ILE A 61 9.14 -16.82 -6.01
N GLN A 62 9.51 -16.77 -7.29
CA GLN A 62 8.63 -16.32 -8.36
C GLN A 62 7.39 -17.21 -8.47
N ILE A 63 7.57 -18.53 -8.51
CA ILE A 63 6.47 -19.50 -8.57
C ILE A 63 5.54 -19.32 -7.37
N ARG A 64 6.08 -19.27 -6.15
CA ARG A 64 5.29 -19.10 -4.93
C ARG A 64 4.48 -17.80 -4.93
N LEU A 65 5.08 -16.68 -5.35
CA LEU A 65 4.40 -15.39 -5.41
C LEU A 65 3.29 -15.38 -6.46
N GLU A 66 3.53 -16.01 -7.61
CA GLU A 66 2.52 -16.15 -8.66
C GLU A 66 1.35 -17.03 -8.21
N GLU A 67 1.63 -18.19 -7.60
CA GLU A 67 0.61 -19.06 -7.01
C GLU A 67 -0.21 -18.31 -5.94
N GLN A 68 0.45 -17.56 -5.06
CA GLN A 68 -0.22 -16.75 -4.05
C GLN A 68 -1.11 -15.66 -4.68
N ALA A 69 -0.64 -14.99 -5.74
CA ALA A 69 -1.42 -13.98 -6.44
C ALA A 69 -2.66 -14.59 -7.13
N GLN A 70 -2.50 -15.75 -7.77
CA GLN A 70 -3.61 -16.49 -8.40
C GLN A 70 -4.63 -16.95 -7.36
N GLN A 71 -4.19 -17.58 -6.26
CA GLN A 71 -5.09 -17.99 -5.17
C GLN A 71 -5.87 -16.79 -4.61
N GLN A 72 -5.17 -15.68 -4.38
CA GLN A 72 -5.81 -14.46 -3.90
C GLN A 72 -6.82 -13.90 -4.92
N ALA A 73 -6.53 -13.97 -6.22
CA ALA A 73 -7.47 -13.55 -7.27
C ALA A 73 -8.73 -14.43 -7.30
N VAL A 74 -8.58 -15.75 -7.13
CA VAL A 74 -9.71 -16.69 -7.04
C VAL A 74 -10.58 -16.39 -5.82
N ILE A 75 -9.98 -16.14 -4.66
CA ILE A 75 -10.71 -15.73 -3.46
C ILE A 75 -11.45 -14.41 -3.74
N ARG A 76 -10.77 -13.43 -4.34
CA ARG A 76 -11.38 -12.13 -4.67
C ARG A 76 -12.56 -12.24 -5.64
N ALA A 77 -12.48 -13.13 -6.62
CA ALA A 77 -13.55 -13.33 -7.59
C ALA A 77 -14.83 -13.91 -6.95
N ARG A 78 -14.69 -14.60 -5.80
CA ARG A 78 -15.81 -15.20 -5.05
C ARG A 78 -16.43 -14.25 -4.03
N ASP A 79 -15.81 -13.11 -3.74
CA ASP A 79 -16.30 -12.23 -2.67
C ASP A 79 -17.73 -11.76 -2.91
N THR A 80 -18.50 -11.68 -1.83
CA THR A 80 -19.77 -10.97 -1.83
C THR A 80 -19.54 -9.45 -1.84
N LEU A 81 -20.59 -8.67 -2.17
CA LEU A 81 -20.52 -7.21 -2.17
C LEU A 81 -20.12 -6.64 -0.80
N GLU A 82 -20.63 -7.22 0.30
CA GLU A 82 -20.27 -6.81 1.67
C GLU A 82 -18.79 -7.07 1.97
N GLN A 83 -18.26 -8.22 1.55
CA GLN A 83 -16.83 -8.54 1.71
C GLN A 83 -15.96 -7.59 0.88
N LEU A 84 -16.38 -7.23 -0.33
CA LEU A 84 -15.69 -6.22 -1.14
C LEU A 84 -15.68 -4.84 -0.48
N GLN A 85 -16.82 -4.40 0.06
CA GLN A 85 -16.94 -3.12 0.76
C GLN A 85 -16.08 -3.09 2.02
N ALA A 86 -16.16 -4.12 2.86
CA ALA A 86 -15.35 -4.23 4.08
C ALA A 86 -13.85 -4.11 3.78
N ARG A 87 -13.36 -4.77 2.73
CA ARG A 87 -11.94 -4.64 2.34
C ARG A 87 -11.57 -3.27 1.82
N ARG A 88 -12.45 -2.60 1.08
CA ARG A 88 -12.21 -1.22 0.62
C ARG A 88 -12.09 -0.27 1.81
N ILE A 89 -12.97 -0.44 2.80
CA ILE A 89 -12.94 0.32 4.05
C ILE A 89 -11.64 0.04 4.80
N VAL A 90 -11.31 -1.22 5.09
CA VAL A 90 -10.06 -1.59 5.79
C VAL A 90 -8.82 -1.08 5.06
N HIS A 91 -8.80 -1.16 3.72
CA HIS A 91 -7.69 -0.63 2.94
C HIS A 91 -7.61 0.90 3.03
N ALA A 92 -8.74 1.61 2.96
CA ALA A 92 -8.79 3.06 3.12
C ALA A 92 -8.37 3.49 4.53
N GLU A 93 -8.83 2.79 5.57
CA GLU A 93 -8.44 3.01 6.97
C GLU A 93 -6.94 2.80 7.16
N MET A 94 -6.40 1.67 6.70
CA MET A 94 -4.95 1.41 6.75
C MET A 94 -4.14 2.48 5.99
N GLN A 95 -4.67 3.00 4.88
CA GLN A 95 -4.05 4.13 4.21
C GLN A 95 -4.11 5.38 5.10
N THR A 96 -5.26 5.72 5.68
CA THR A 96 -5.36 6.89 6.56
C THR A 96 -4.48 6.78 7.81
N GLU A 97 -4.30 5.59 8.39
CA GLU A 97 -3.39 5.36 9.51
C GLU A 97 -1.93 5.52 9.08
N ARG A 98 -1.52 4.90 7.98
CA ARG A 98 -0.16 5.08 7.45
C ARG A 98 0.14 6.52 7.08
N TRP A 99 -0.83 7.21 6.50
CA TRP A 99 -0.74 8.65 6.23
C TRP A 99 -0.70 9.42 7.54
N GLY A 100 -1.51 9.06 8.53
CA GLY A 100 -1.47 9.61 9.89
C GLY A 100 -0.07 9.48 10.49
N ASP A 101 0.52 8.29 10.53
CA ASP A 101 1.84 8.04 11.08
C ASP A 101 2.96 8.75 10.29
N PHE A 102 2.85 8.78 8.95
CA PHE A 102 3.76 9.54 8.10
C PHE A 102 3.69 11.04 8.40
N MET A 103 2.48 11.57 8.56
CA MET A 103 2.26 12.99 8.86
C MET A 103 2.68 13.29 10.30
N HIS A 104 2.29 12.53 11.32
CA HIS A 104 2.63 12.81 12.72
C HIS A 104 4.13 12.72 13.02
N ASN A 105 4.87 11.81 12.36
CA ASN A 105 6.32 11.67 12.57
C ASN A 105 7.17 12.67 11.76
N ASN A 106 6.62 13.29 10.72
CA ASN A 106 7.35 14.24 9.85
C ASN A 106 6.87 15.70 10.00
N TRP A 107 5.64 15.93 10.48
CA TRP A 107 4.99 17.26 10.50
C TRP A 107 5.42 18.16 11.67
N SER A 108 5.88 17.58 12.79
CA SER A 108 6.40 18.38 13.91
C SER A 108 7.64 19.20 13.53
N VAL A 109 8.36 18.81 12.48
CA VAL A 109 9.59 19.45 11.98
C VAL A 109 9.29 20.72 11.17
N PHE A 110 8.05 20.92 10.69
CA PHE A 110 7.74 21.92 9.65
C PHE A 110 6.67 22.96 10.01
N HIS A 111 6.34 23.14 11.30
CA HIS A 111 5.54 24.31 11.71
C HIS A 111 6.22 25.61 11.21
N ASP A 112 5.49 26.42 10.45
CA ASP A 112 5.88 27.75 9.90
C ASP A 112 6.89 27.79 8.73
N SER A 113 7.39 26.64 8.26
CA SER A 113 8.39 26.57 7.18
C SER A 113 7.89 26.96 5.77
N GLY A 114 6.59 27.00 5.53
CA GLY A 114 6.03 27.42 4.23
C GLY A 114 6.07 28.93 3.97
N LEU A 115 6.40 29.75 4.96
CA LEU A 115 6.52 31.21 4.83
C LEU A 115 7.97 31.70 4.98
N GLN A 116 8.85 30.89 5.54
CA GLN A 116 10.29 31.15 5.63
C GLN A 116 11.04 30.20 4.70
N TYR A 117 11.36 30.68 3.50
CA TYR A 117 12.23 29.96 2.57
C TYR A 117 13.63 29.83 3.18
N ASP A 118 14.06 28.60 3.47
CA ASP A 118 15.42 28.27 3.90
C ASP A 118 16.16 27.57 2.74
N PRO A 119 17.13 28.23 2.08
CA PRO A 119 17.87 27.67 0.95
C PRO A 119 18.68 26.41 1.29
N SER A 120 18.86 26.09 2.57
CA SER A 120 19.58 24.90 3.02
C SER A 120 18.73 23.63 3.03
N ILE A 121 17.41 23.75 2.84
CA ILE A 121 16.46 22.65 2.83
C ILE A 121 16.21 22.21 1.37
N ASP A 122 16.40 20.91 1.08
CA ASP A 122 16.05 20.33 -0.22
C ASP A 122 14.56 20.05 -0.32
N TYR A 123 13.80 21.05 -0.78
CA TYR A 123 12.34 20.97 -0.94
C TYR A 123 11.88 20.02 -2.06
N HIS A 124 12.78 19.53 -2.94
CA HIS A 124 12.40 18.63 -4.05
C HIS A 124 12.10 17.20 -3.59
N THR A 125 12.55 16.83 -2.39
CA THR A 125 12.41 15.47 -1.85
C THR A 125 11.15 15.31 -0.98
N TYR A 126 10.40 16.39 -0.70
CA TYR A 126 9.27 16.38 0.24
C TYR A 126 7.91 16.63 -0.45
N PRO A 127 6.95 15.68 -0.38
CA PRO A 127 5.72 15.76 -1.17
C PRO A 127 4.70 16.84 -0.76
N LEU A 128 4.82 17.49 0.40
CA LEU A 128 3.82 18.43 0.91
C LEU A 128 4.48 19.56 1.72
N ILE A 129 4.54 20.76 1.13
CA ILE A 129 4.88 22.02 1.81
C ILE A 129 3.58 22.58 2.40
N VAL A 130 3.56 22.84 3.71
CA VAL A 130 2.42 23.49 4.39
C VAL A 130 2.61 25.00 4.30
N ILE A 131 1.78 25.69 3.51
CA ILE A 131 1.73 27.15 3.50
C ILE A 131 1.18 27.57 4.87
N GLY A 132 2.00 28.29 5.66
CA GLY A 132 1.61 28.82 6.97
C GLY A 132 0.43 29.80 6.89
N GLU A 133 0.02 30.37 8.03
CA GLU A 133 -1.07 31.36 8.05
C GLU A 133 -0.78 32.51 7.06
N GLN A 134 -1.66 32.69 6.05
CA GLN A 134 -1.53 33.78 5.08
C GLN A 134 -1.38 35.13 5.81
N GLU A 135 -0.47 36.00 5.40
CA GLU A 135 -0.34 37.34 5.99
C GLU A 135 -1.31 38.33 5.31
N GLU A 136 -1.62 39.46 5.97
CA GLU A 136 -2.35 40.56 5.33
C GLU A 136 -1.47 41.20 4.23
N PRO A 137 -2.03 41.59 3.06
CA PRO A 137 -3.46 41.72 2.76
C PRO A 137 -4.10 40.47 2.15
N LEU A 138 -3.39 39.35 2.01
CA LEU A 138 -3.93 38.16 1.34
C LEU A 138 -5.10 37.56 2.12
N LYS A 139 -5.01 37.51 3.45
CA LYS A 139 -6.13 37.10 4.33
C LYS A 139 -7.41 37.85 3.98
N THR A 140 -7.41 39.18 4.02
CA THR A 140 -8.60 39.99 3.67
C THR A 140 -9.06 39.83 2.22
N LEU A 141 -8.13 39.67 1.28
CA LEU A 141 -8.48 39.50 -0.15
C LEU A 141 -9.18 38.18 -0.47
N TYR A 142 -9.05 37.14 0.37
CA TYR A 142 -9.72 35.85 0.19
C TYR A 142 -11.09 35.75 0.92
N LEU A 143 -11.44 36.70 1.78
CA LEU A 143 -12.70 36.67 2.58
C LEU A 143 -13.97 37.05 1.81
N TYR A 144 -13.85 37.59 0.59
CA TYR A 144 -14.98 38.00 -0.27
C TYR A 144 -15.97 39.00 0.37
N ASP A 145 -15.54 39.73 1.39
CA ASP A 145 -16.32 40.66 2.18
C ASP A 145 -16.34 42.09 1.61
N THR A 146 -15.19 42.60 1.16
CA THR A 146 -14.99 43.94 0.60
C THR A 146 -15.16 43.97 -0.92
N ASN A 147 -15.40 45.16 -1.48
CA ASN A 147 -15.40 45.34 -2.94
C ASN A 147 -14.03 45.02 -3.56
N GLU A 148 -12.96 45.17 -2.78
CA GLU A 148 -11.60 44.86 -3.20
C GLU A 148 -11.36 43.34 -3.28
N SER A 149 -11.75 42.59 -2.24
CA SER A 149 -11.62 41.11 -2.23
C SER A 149 -12.48 40.46 -3.32
N LYS A 150 -13.70 40.97 -3.57
CA LYS A 150 -14.56 40.53 -4.68
C LYS A 150 -13.92 40.80 -6.05
N ARG A 151 -13.38 42.01 -6.25
CA ARG A 151 -12.69 42.39 -7.49
C ARG A 151 -11.45 41.52 -7.70
N PHE A 152 -10.67 41.27 -6.66
CA PHE A 152 -9.50 40.40 -6.68
C PHE A 152 -9.88 38.96 -7.06
N LEU A 153 -10.81 38.32 -6.35
CA LEU A 153 -11.24 36.94 -6.61
C LEU A 153 -11.91 36.76 -7.99
N SER A 154 -12.63 37.77 -8.49
CA SER A 154 -13.18 37.73 -9.86
C SER A 154 -12.10 37.72 -10.95
N LYS A 155 -10.91 38.28 -10.64
CA LYS A 155 -9.78 38.39 -11.55
C LYS A 155 -8.68 37.35 -11.27
N ILE A 156 -8.73 36.64 -10.15
CA ILE A 156 -7.67 35.70 -9.75
C ILE A 156 -7.46 34.60 -10.80
N ARG A 157 -8.53 34.09 -11.42
CA ARG A 157 -8.43 33.13 -12.53
C ARG A 157 -7.73 33.74 -13.76
N LYS A 158 -7.97 35.02 -14.05
CA LYS A 158 -7.28 35.75 -15.14
C LYS A 158 -5.82 36.02 -14.81
N TYR A 159 -5.50 36.36 -13.55
CA TYR A 159 -4.11 36.51 -13.12
C TYR A 159 -3.39 35.17 -13.19
N ASN A 160 -3.95 34.09 -12.66
CA ASN A 160 -3.37 32.75 -12.75
C ASN A 160 -3.17 32.30 -14.21
N SER A 161 -4.11 32.60 -15.12
CA SER A 161 -3.89 32.37 -16.56
C SER A 161 -2.92 33.38 -17.21
N CYS A 162 -2.75 34.60 -16.71
CA CYS A 162 -1.69 35.50 -17.18
C CYS A 162 -0.30 35.04 -16.68
N PHE A 163 -0.25 34.34 -15.55
CA PHE A 163 0.90 33.61 -15.06
C PHE A 163 1.04 32.21 -15.69
N GLU A 164 0.25 31.86 -16.71
CA GLU A 164 0.66 30.87 -17.72
C GLU A 164 1.88 31.42 -18.45
N MET A 165 3.02 31.40 -17.77
CA MET A 165 4.33 31.37 -18.40
C MET A 165 4.38 30.11 -19.24
N THR A 166 4.01 30.31 -20.50
CA THR A 166 4.35 29.51 -21.64
C THR A 166 5.88 29.39 -21.70
N SER A 167 6.45 28.33 -21.11
CA SER A 167 7.66 27.65 -21.62
C SER A 167 8.12 26.52 -20.67
N PHE A 168 7.47 25.36 -20.74
CA PHE A 168 8.27 24.14 -20.72
C PHE A 168 8.15 23.55 -22.12
N GLY A 169 9.23 23.69 -22.91
CA GLY A 169 9.34 23.09 -24.23
C GLY A 169 9.25 21.58 -24.11
N VAL A 170 8.07 21.03 -24.39
CA VAL A 170 7.82 19.60 -24.38
C VAL A 170 8.39 19.00 -25.66
N GLU A 171 9.60 18.44 -25.58
CA GLU A 171 10.23 17.79 -26.74
C GLU A 171 9.90 16.28 -26.82
N LYS A 172 9.44 15.65 -25.72
CA LYS A 172 9.06 14.23 -25.73
C LYS A 172 8.05 13.88 -24.64
N ALA A 173 6.86 13.47 -25.06
CA ALA A 173 5.87 12.84 -24.19
C ALA A 173 6.11 11.32 -24.14
N ILE A 174 6.48 10.79 -22.96
CA ILE A 174 6.60 9.34 -22.76
C ILE A 174 5.26 8.83 -22.22
N ARG A 175 4.57 8.02 -23.02
CA ARG A 175 3.30 7.38 -22.66
C ARG A 175 3.59 6.04 -22.00
N MET A 176 3.45 5.94 -20.68
CA MET A 176 3.56 4.64 -19.99
C MET A 176 2.25 3.83 -20.16
N PRO A 177 2.31 2.50 -20.39
CA PRO A 177 1.16 1.76 -20.91
C PRO A 177 0.14 1.31 -19.88
N VAL A 178 0.36 1.52 -18.57
CA VAL A 178 -0.50 0.94 -17.54
C VAL A 178 -0.86 1.99 -16.50
N PHE A 179 -2.04 2.59 -16.70
CA PHE A 179 -2.92 3.23 -15.73
C PHE A 179 -2.27 3.79 -14.46
N LEU A 180 -1.69 4.99 -14.59
CA LEU A 180 -1.65 6.03 -13.57
C LEU A 180 -1.59 7.36 -14.32
N ALA A 181 -2.67 8.13 -14.27
CA ALA A 181 -2.73 9.48 -14.85
C ALA A 181 -1.92 10.45 -13.97
N THR A 182 -0.61 10.27 -13.94
CA THR A 182 0.35 11.21 -13.37
C THR A 182 1.30 11.58 -14.49
N TYR A 183 1.04 12.73 -15.11
CA TYR A 183 1.99 13.32 -16.04
C TYR A 183 3.14 13.87 -15.22
N THR A 184 4.35 13.38 -15.43
CA THR A 184 5.57 13.97 -14.89
C THR A 184 6.11 14.96 -15.91
N VAL A 185 6.21 16.24 -15.52
CA VAL A 185 6.85 17.29 -16.33
C VAL A 185 8.28 17.42 -15.83
N GLN A 186 9.26 17.17 -16.71
CA GLN A 186 10.67 17.47 -16.45
C GLN A 186 11.01 18.80 -17.11
N GLY A 187 11.54 19.75 -16.33
CA GLY A 187 11.98 21.03 -16.83
C GLY A 187 13.11 21.60 -15.99
N GLN A 188 14.16 22.11 -16.65
CA GLN A 188 15.22 22.89 -16.00
C GLN A 188 14.79 24.36 -15.91
N ILE A 189 14.98 24.95 -14.74
CA ILE A 189 14.76 26.38 -14.48
C ILE A 189 15.99 27.13 -15.01
N CYS A 190 15.82 27.99 -16.02
CA CYS A 190 16.83 28.97 -16.41
C CYS A 190 16.52 30.30 -15.68
N HIS A 191 17.54 30.87 -15.05
CA HIS A 191 17.48 32.09 -14.24
C HIS A 191 17.05 33.34 -15.00
#